data_AF-A0AAD5QCW6-F1
#
_entry.id   AF-A0AAD5QCW6-F1
#
_cell.length_a   1.000
_cell.length_b   1.000
_cell.length_c   1.000
_cell.angle_alpha   90.00
_cell.angle_beta   90.00
_cell.angle_gamma   90.00
#
_symmetry.space_group_name_H-M   'P 1'
#
loop_
_entity.id
_entity.type
_entity.pdbx_description
1 polymer ?
#
loop_
_entity_poly.entity_id
_entity_poly.type
_entity_poly.pdbx_seq_one_letter_code
_entity_poly.pdbx_strand_id
1 'polypeptide(L)'
;MRARLKLGIMETYSVLWKILRLKPMLYMLVILLTGKAAFAATDGMTGLKLIEFGLPKDRLASIGMFLTPLQVMLPWVIGKWTSGPRPLNIFLLAYPYRLFVGGVFALLVYYTPSFRLESGKFGISVYVVWIIAYLFHQLASYCMFVSMMAFNAQVSDPRIGGTYMTMLNTLSNLGGNWPVTLILSITDWFSFKDCTVKGTKQVLYACNTKDLADKCAAGGNVCEVAIDGYYISVAMCSIIGLIWYKLLFDKIKYLQKIPRKDWSIIRK
;
A
#
# COMPACT_ATOMS: atom_id res chain seq x y z
N MET A 1 19.76 7.75 32.65
CA MET A 1 18.33 8.14 32.54
C MET A 1 18.24 9.56 32.01
N ARG A 2 17.71 9.81 30.80
CA ARG A 2 17.42 11.19 30.36
C ARG A 2 16.03 11.56 30.90
N ALA A 3 15.93 12.63 31.67
CA ALA A 3 14.66 13.14 32.17
C ALA A 3 13.73 13.49 30.99
N ARG A 4 12.49 12.99 31.01
CA ARG A 4 11.44 13.49 30.10
C ARG A 4 11.19 14.96 30.47
N LEU A 5 11.19 15.83 29.47
CA LEU A 5 10.79 17.22 29.67
C LEU A 5 9.29 17.23 29.98
N LYS A 6 8.91 17.77 31.15
CA LYS A 6 7.51 18.09 31.46
C LYS A 6 7.17 19.41 30.76
N LEU A 7 6.93 19.36 29.45
CA LEU A 7 6.48 20.50 28.66
C LEU A 7 4.97 20.71 28.87
N GLY A 8 4.53 21.96 28.87
CA GLY A 8 3.11 22.27 28.74
C GLY A 8 2.55 21.80 27.40
N ILE A 9 1.21 21.70 27.28
CA ILE A 9 0.55 21.28 26.04
C ILE A 9 0.93 22.22 24.88
N MET A 10 0.79 23.54 25.09
CA MET A 10 1.09 24.56 24.09
C MET A 10 2.58 24.57 23.68
N GLU A 11 3.48 24.36 24.64
CA GLU A 11 4.91 24.24 24.37
C GLU A 11 5.24 22.99 23.56
N THR A 12 4.58 21.87 23.86
CA THR A 12 4.76 20.61 23.12
C THR A 12 4.37 20.79 21.65
N TYR A 13 3.23 21.44 21.37
CA TYR A 13 2.82 21.76 20.00
C TYR A 13 3.78 22.73 19.31
N SER A 14 4.27 23.76 20.02
CA SER A 14 5.27 24.70 19.49
C SER A 14 6.57 24.00 19.10
N VAL A 15 7.07 23.09 19.94
CA VAL A 15 8.27 22.29 19.66
C VAL A 15 8.03 21.36 18.47
N LEU A 16 6.89 20.67 18.43
CA LEU A 16 6.53 19.77 17.32
C LEU A 16 6.46 20.52 15.98
N TRP A 17 5.85 21.71 15.99
CA TRP A 17 5.76 22.57 14.80
C TRP A 17 7.15 22.98 14.29
N LYS A 18 8.06 23.33 15.19
CA LYS A 18 9.44 23.63 14.81
C LYS A 18 10.14 22.38 14.25
N ILE A 19 9.85 21.17 14.75
CA ILE A 19 10.46 19.91 14.28
C ILE A 19 10.03 19.63 12.85
N LEU A 20 8.74 19.82 12.55
CA LEU A 20 8.20 19.67 11.20
C LEU A 20 8.87 20.59 10.18
N ARG A 21 9.38 21.75 10.62
CA ARG A 21 10.10 22.70 9.76
C ARG A 21 11.59 22.35 9.54
N LEU A 22 12.13 21.33 10.20
CA LEU A 22 13.51 20.89 9.95
C LEU A 22 13.62 20.30 8.54
N LYS A 23 14.67 20.68 7.78
CA LYS A 23 14.88 20.17 6.41
C LYS A 23 14.85 18.63 6.31
N PRO A 24 15.53 17.87 7.21
CA PRO A 24 15.45 16.40 7.19
C PRO A 24 14.04 15.86 7.44
N MET A 25 13.28 16.54 8.30
CA MET A 25 11.90 16.18 8.61
C MET A 25 11.01 16.37 7.38
N LEU A 26 11.14 17.48 6.66
CA LEU A 26 10.35 17.71 5.44
C LEU A 26 10.52 16.59 4.41
N TYR A 27 11.76 16.12 4.16
CA TYR A 27 11.99 14.97 3.29
C TYR A 27 11.33 13.69 3.83
N MET A 28 11.41 13.47 5.14
CA MET A 28 10.78 12.33 5.80
C MET A 28 9.25 12.37 5.71
N LEU A 29 8.63 13.54 5.86
CA LEU A 29 7.18 13.75 5.67
C LEU A 29 6.75 13.37 4.26
N VAL A 30 7.48 13.85 3.24
CA VAL A 30 7.22 13.49 1.85
C VAL A 30 7.31 11.97 1.68
N ILE A 31 8.37 11.34 2.20
CA ILE A 31 8.55 9.89 2.10
C ILE A 31 7.41 9.12 2.79
N LEU A 32 7.00 9.53 4.00
CA LEU A 32 5.92 8.88 4.75
C LEU A 32 4.56 9.02 4.05
N LEU A 33 4.28 10.19 3.47
CA LEU A 33 3.01 10.47 2.81
C LEU A 33 2.90 9.85 1.42
N THR A 34 4.00 9.69 0.69
CA THR A 34 3.97 9.26 -0.71
C THR A 34 4.56 7.86 -0.93
N GLY A 35 5.33 7.32 0.00
CA GLY A 35 6.08 6.07 -0.17
C GLY A 35 5.23 4.80 -0.25
N LYS A 36 3.93 4.87 0.01
CA LYS A 36 3.00 3.76 -0.18
C LYS A 36 2.08 3.92 -1.39
N ALA A 37 2.12 5.07 -2.08
CA ALA A 37 1.23 5.36 -3.21
C ALA A 37 1.37 4.36 -4.38
N ALA A 38 2.56 3.81 -4.57
CA ALA A 38 2.83 2.79 -5.59
C ALA A 38 2.03 1.49 -5.41
N PHE A 39 1.60 1.20 -4.19
CA PHE A 39 0.88 -0.04 -3.85
C PHE A 39 -0.63 0.20 -3.68
N ALA A 40 -1.11 1.43 -3.93
CA ALA A 40 -2.49 1.82 -3.68
C ALA A 40 -3.51 0.94 -4.41
N ALA A 41 -3.29 0.71 -5.72
CA ALA A 41 -4.16 -0.12 -6.53
C ALA A 41 -4.12 -1.60 -6.08
N THR A 42 -2.91 -2.13 -5.87
CA THR A 42 -2.71 -3.52 -5.46
C THR A 42 -3.32 -3.81 -4.09
N ASP A 43 -3.06 -2.97 -3.09
CA ASP A 43 -3.57 -3.14 -1.73
C ASP A 43 -5.07 -2.85 -1.64
N GLY A 44 -5.55 -1.81 -2.34
CA GLY A 44 -6.91 -1.31 -2.22
C GLY A 44 -7.95 -2.07 -3.04
N MET A 45 -7.56 -2.62 -4.20
CA MET A 45 -8.51 -3.14 -5.18
C MET A 45 -8.47 -4.66 -5.34
N THR A 46 -7.31 -5.30 -5.13
CA THR A 46 -7.16 -6.76 -5.38
C THR A 46 -8.14 -7.58 -4.55
N GLY A 47 -8.33 -7.22 -3.27
CA GLY A 47 -9.32 -7.89 -2.42
C GLY A 47 -10.75 -7.75 -2.93
N LEU A 48 -11.12 -6.58 -3.46
CA LEU A 48 -12.44 -6.34 -4.05
C LEU A 48 -12.64 -7.17 -5.32
N LYS A 49 -11.63 -7.25 -6.19
CA LYS A 49 -11.67 -8.06 -7.41
C LYS A 49 -11.84 -9.55 -7.13
N LEU A 50 -11.17 -10.07 -6.10
CA LEU A 50 -11.34 -11.47 -5.70
C LEU A 50 -12.76 -11.76 -5.20
N ILE A 51 -13.36 -10.81 -4.49
CA ILE A 51 -14.75 -10.91 -4.04
C ILE A 51 -15.70 -10.88 -5.25
N GLU A 52 -15.47 -9.99 -6.23
CA GLU A 52 -16.26 -9.92 -7.48
C GLU A 52 -16.20 -11.23 -8.27
N PHE A 53 -15.06 -11.90 -8.30
CA PHE A 53 -14.92 -13.21 -8.96
C PHE A 53 -15.61 -14.36 -8.20
N GLY A 54 -16.04 -14.15 -6.96
CA GLY A 54 -16.77 -15.13 -6.16
C GLY A 54 -15.93 -15.84 -5.10
N LEU A 55 -14.73 -15.35 -4.76
CA LEU A 55 -14.04 -15.86 -3.56
C LEU A 55 -14.77 -15.36 -2.30
N PRO A 56 -15.16 -16.27 -1.39
CA PRO A 56 -15.87 -15.89 -0.18
C PRO A 56 -14.98 -15.04 0.74
N LYS A 57 -15.57 -13.97 1.27
CA LYS A 57 -14.90 -13.00 2.16
C LYS A 57 -14.26 -13.69 3.37
N ASP A 58 -14.91 -14.72 3.92
CA ASP A 58 -14.41 -15.46 5.08
C ASP A 58 -13.08 -16.17 4.80
N ARG A 59 -12.90 -16.69 3.57
CA ARG A 59 -11.64 -17.34 3.17
C ARG A 59 -10.53 -16.32 2.97
N LEU A 60 -10.82 -15.18 2.36
CA LEU A 60 -9.87 -14.07 2.25
C LEU A 60 -9.47 -13.53 3.64
N ALA A 61 -10.43 -13.38 4.55
CA ALA A 61 -10.17 -12.99 5.93
C ALA A 61 -9.30 -14.01 6.69
N SER A 62 -9.51 -15.32 6.45
CA SER A 62 -8.70 -16.37 7.07
C SER A 62 -7.22 -16.31 6.67
N ILE A 63 -6.88 -15.80 5.48
CA ILE A 63 -5.48 -15.57 5.06
C ILE A 63 -4.79 -14.62 6.04
N GLY A 64 -5.50 -13.57 6.48
CA GLY A 64 -4.98 -12.61 7.47
C GLY A 64 -4.56 -13.29 8.78
N MET A 65 -5.31 -14.29 9.25
CA MET A 65 -5.00 -15.03 10.48
C MET A 65 -3.69 -15.82 10.36
N PHE A 66 -3.43 -16.44 9.21
CA PHE A 66 -2.17 -17.16 8.95
C PHE A 66 -0.96 -16.24 8.84
N LEU A 67 -1.17 -14.96 8.52
CA LEU A 67 -0.10 -13.97 8.38
C LEU A 67 0.29 -13.31 9.70
N THR A 68 -0.58 -13.34 10.72
CA THR A 68 -0.32 -12.73 12.02
C THR A 68 0.93 -13.31 12.72
N PRO A 69 1.17 -14.64 12.76
CA PRO A 69 2.41 -15.19 13.32
C PRO A 69 3.66 -14.66 12.60
N LEU A 70 3.59 -14.49 11.28
CA LEU A 70 4.67 -13.92 10.48
C LEU A 70 4.95 -12.47 10.91
N GLN A 71 3.93 -11.66 11.18
CA GLN A 71 4.10 -10.29 11.68
C GLN A 71 4.85 -10.22 13.02
N VAL A 72 4.62 -11.19 13.91
CA VAL A 72 5.26 -11.23 15.23
C VAL A 72 6.70 -11.74 15.13
N MET A 73 6.95 -12.75 14.30
CA MET A 73 8.30 -13.32 14.15
C MET A 73 9.22 -12.46 13.29
N LEU A 74 8.68 -11.74 12.30
CA LEU A 74 9.50 -11.00 11.34
C LEU A 74 10.40 -9.95 11.99
N PRO A 75 9.93 -9.06 12.91
CA PRO A 75 10.79 -8.10 13.61
C PRO A 75 11.93 -8.76 14.39
N TRP A 76 11.74 -9.99 14.90
CA TRP A 76 12.80 -10.73 15.59
C TRP A 76 13.88 -11.18 14.60
N VAL A 77 13.48 -11.69 13.44
CA VAL A 77 14.41 -12.11 12.38
C VAL A 77 15.17 -10.90 11.82
N ILE A 78 14.45 -9.83 11.47
CA ILE A 78 15.08 -8.65 10.84
C ILE A 78 15.67 -7.65 11.83
N GLY A 79 15.51 -7.91 13.14
CA GLY A 79 15.88 -7.00 14.23
C GLY A 79 17.35 -6.58 14.21
N LYS A 80 18.26 -7.48 13.84
CA LYS A 80 19.70 -7.17 13.73
C LYS A 80 19.99 -6.15 12.64
N TRP A 81 19.28 -6.21 11.51
CA TRP A 81 19.47 -5.27 10.41
C TRP A 81 18.69 -3.96 10.62
N THR A 82 17.52 -4.00 11.26
CA THR A 82 16.73 -2.79 11.56
C THR A 82 17.26 -1.99 12.76
N SER A 83 17.91 -2.64 13.73
CA SER A 83 18.55 -1.96 14.88
C SER A 83 19.90 -1.33 14.53
N GLY A 84 20.43 -1.63 13.35
CA GLY A 84 21.69 -1.08 12.85
C GLY A 84 21.63 0.42 12.51
N PRO A 85 22.75 1.00 12.04
CA PRO A 85 22.84 2.41 11.68
C PRO A 85 22.06 2.77 10.40
N ARG A 86 21.59 1.76 9.64
CA ARG A 86 20.99 1.94 8.32
C ARG A 86 19.68 1.14 8.13
N PRO A 87 18.63 1.42 8.92
CA PRO A 87 17.37 0.67 8.86
C PRO A 87 16.63 0.82 7.52
N LEU A 88 16.68 1.99 6.88
CA LEU A 88 15.96 2.23 5.63
C LEU A 88 16.58 1.51 4.42
N ASN A 89 17.75 0.87 4.55
CA ASN A 89 18.27 -0.01 3.50
C ASN A 89 17.36 -1.22 3.25
N ILE A 90 16.74 -1.76 4.30
CA ILE A 90 15.77 -2.86 4.17
C ILE A 90 14.51 -2.35 3.46
N PHE A 91 14.07 -1.13 3.76
CA PHE A 91 12.98 -0.47 3.03
C PHE A 91 13.32 -0.35 1.53
N LEU A 92 14.54 0.10 1.19
CA LEU A 92 14.98 0.25 -0.20
C LEU A 92 15.12 -1.08 -0.95
N LEU A 93 15.42 -2.18 -0.24
CA LEU A 93 15.48 -3.53 -0.82
C LEU A 93 14.07 -4.13 -0.99
N ALA A 94 13.20 -3.95 0.01
CA ALA A 94 11.86 -4.50 0.00
C ALA A 94 10.92 -3.77 -0.97
N TYR A 95 11.15 -2.48 -1.24
CA TYR A 95 10.32 -1.68 -2.14
C TYR A 95 10.22 -2.23 -3.58
N PRO A 96 11.33 -2.45 -4.34
CA PRO A 96 11.24 -3.00 -5.69
C PRO A 96 10.71 -4.43 -5.70
N TYR A 97 11.05 -5.23 -4.68
CA TYR A 97 10.50 -6.58 -4.52
C TYR A 97 8.96 -6.54 -4.35
N ARG A 98 8.45 -5.63 -3.51
CA ARG A 98 7.00 -5.44 -3.33
C ARG A 98 6.33 -5.00 -4.63
N LEU A 99 6.98 -4.13 -5.40
CA LEU A 99 6.46 -3.65 -6.67
C LEU A 99 6.33 -4.78 -7.69
N PHE A 100 7.35 -5.63 -7.77
CA PHE A 100 7.33 -6.84 -8.59
C PHE A 100 6.18 -7.77 -8.18
N VAL A 101 6.04 -8.07 -6.89
CA VAL A 101 4.95 -8.91 -6.38
C VAL A 101 3.58 -8.29 -6.66
N GLY A 102 3.45 -6.96 -6.63
CA GLY A 102 2.23 -6.26 -7.01
C GLY A 102 1.85 -6.45 -8.49
N GLY A 103 2.84 -6.51 -9.38
CA GLY A 103 2.63 -6.91 -10.77
C GLY A 103 2.19 -8.37 -10.91
N VAL A 104 2.81 -9.28 -10.15
CA VAL A 104 2.39 -10.70 -10.08
C VAL A 104 0.94 -10.81 -9.60
N PHE A 105 0.50 -9.99 -8.64
CA PHE A 105 -0.90 -9.98 -8.19
C PHE A 105 -1.84 -9.60 -9.32
N ALA A 106 -1.54 -8.58 -10.10
CA ALA A 106 -2.35 -8.22 -11.26
C ALA A 106 -2.45 -9.38 -12.26
N LEU A 107 -1.33 -10.07 -12.54
CA LEU A 107 -1.35 -11.26 -13.40
C LEU A 107 -2.21 -12.38 -12.81
N LEU A 108 -2.11 -12.64 -11.49
CA LEU A 108 -2.94 -13.64 -10.82
C LEU A 108 -4.43 -13.28 -10.89
N VAL A 109 -4.80 -12.02 -10.70
CA VAL A 109 -6.19 -11.54 -10.87
C VAL A 109 -6.67 -11.83 -12.30
N TYR A 110 -5.83 -11.57 -13.31
CA TYR A 110 -6.17 -11.82 -14.71
C TYR A 110 -6.43 -13.30 -15.01
N TYR A 111 -5.62 -14.21 -14.48
CA TYR A 111 -5.79 -15.65 -14.73
C TYR A 111 -6.84 -16.31 -13.83
N THR A 112 -7.13 -15.76 -12.66
CA THR A 112 -8.10 -16.32 -11.69
C THR A 112 -9.45 -16.73 -12.31
N PRO A 113 -10.14 -15.91 -13.14
CA PRO A 113 -11.42 -16.30 -13.73
C PRO A 113 -11.34 -17.53 -14.65
N SER A 114 -10.16 -17.82 -15.24
CA SER A 114 -9.98 -18.99 -16.13
C SER A 114 -10.01 -20.33 -15.38
N PHE A 115 -9.81 -20.32 -14.06
CA PHE A 115 -9.85 -21.51 -13.21
C PHE A 115 -11.19 -21.72 -12.49
N ARG A 116 -12.23 -21.01 -12.92
CA ARG A 116 -13.58 -21.16 -12.38
C ARG A 116 -14.17 -22.50 -12.82
N LEU A 117 -14.59 -23.34 -11.87
CA LEU A 117 -15.27 -24.60 -12.20
C LEU A 117 -16.70 -24.33 -12.65
N GLU A 118 -17.30 -25.28 -13.38
CA GLU A 118 -18.70 -25.23 -13.84
C GLU A 118 -19.71 -25.07 -12.69
N SER A 119 -19.36 -25.52 -11.48
CA SER A 119 -20.15 -25.30 -10.25
C SER A 119 -20.17 -23.84 -9.76
N GLY A 120 -19.46 -22.94 -10.45
CA GLY A 120 -19.30 -21.54 -10.08
C GLY A 120 -18.31 -21.29 -8.95
N LYS A 121 -17.73 -22.34 -8.35
CA LYS A 121 -16.75 -22.29 -7.25
C LYS A 121 -15.32 -22.45 -7.78
N PHE A 122 -14.35 -21.95 -7.02
CA PHE A 122 -12.92 -22.17 -7.29
C PHE A 122 -12.42 -23.46 -6.64
N GLY A 123 -11.51 -24.15 -7.32
CA GLY A 123 -10.80 -25.30 -6.77
C GLY A 123 -9.85 -24.89 -5.65
N ILE A 124 -9.52 -25.82 -4.75
CA ILE A 124 -8.65 -25.56 -3.60
C ILE A 124 -7.25 -25.05 -4.00
N SER A 125 -6.77 -25.45 -5.19
CA SER A 125 -5.49 -25.03 -5.77
C SER A 125 -5.37 -23.51 -5.93
N VAL A 126 -6.44 -22.84 -6.40
CA VAL A 126 -6.47 -21.38 -6.59
C VAL A 126 -6.28 -20.68 -5.24
N TYR A 127 -6.93 -21.18 -4.18
CA TYR A 127 -6.76 -20.62 -2.83
C TYR A 127 -5.35 -20.80 -2.30
N VAL A 128 -4.73 -21.96 -2.51
CA VAL A 128 -3.33 -22.21 -2.08
C VAL A 128 -2.37 -21.25 -2.77
N VAL A 129 -2.52 -21.06 -4.09
CA VAL A 129 -1.71 -20.10 -4.86
C VAL A 129 -1.88 -18.68 -4.33
N TRP A 130 -3.12 -18.25 -4.07
CA TRP A 130 -3.40 -16.92 -3.50
C TRP A 130 -2.81 -16.75 -2.09
N ILE A 131 -2.88 -17.77 -1.23
CA ILE A 131 -2.28 -17.73 0.11
C ILE A 131 -0.76 -17.52 0.01
N ILE A 132 -0.08 -18.28 -0.87
CA ILE A 132 1.37 -18.15 -1.08
C ILE A 132 1.71 -16.77 -1.62
N ALA A 133 0.95 -16.27 -2.61
CA ALA A 133 1.14 -14.94 -3.17
C ALA A 133 0.97 -13.84 -2.09
N TYR A 134 -0.08 -13.93 -1.26
CA TYR A 134 -0.31 -13.04 -0.12
C TYR A 134 0.84 -13.09 0.89
N LEU A 135 1.40 -14.27 1.17
CA LEU A 135 2.54 -14.40 2.07
C LEU A 135 3.76 -13.61 1.57
N PHE A 136 4.11 -13.76 0.29
CA PHE A 136 5.23 -13.03 -0.31
C PHE A 136 5.02 -11.51 -0.34
N HIS A 137 3.80 -11.08 -0.67
CA HIS A 137 3.44 -9.67 -0.67
C HIS A 137 3.53 -9.06 0.73
N GLN A 138 3.00 -9.77 1.73
CA GLN A 138 2.94 -9.31 3.11
C GLN A 138 4.30 -9.28 3.76
N LEU A 139 5.18 -10.24 3.45
CA LEU A 139 6.58 -10.20 3.87
C LEU A 139 7.27 -8.88 3.45
N ALA A 140 7.10 -8.47 2.19
CA ALA A 140 7.67 -7.21 1.69
C ALA A 140 7.10 -6.00 2.43
N SER A 141 5.77 -5.97 2.58
CA SER A 141 5.04 -4.90 3.26
C SER A 141 5.50 -4.74 4.72
N TYR A 142 5.63 -5.84 5.46
CA TYR A 142 6.08 -5.82 6.85
C TYR A 142 7.56 -5.44 6.97
N CYS A 143 8.43 -5.91 6.09
CA CYS A 143 9.83 -5.47 6.05
C CYS A 143 9.93 -3.95 5.88
N MET A 144 9.15 -3.36 4.97
CA MET A 144 9.08 -1.90 4.80
C MET A 144 8.54 -1.21 6.06
N PHE A 145 7.46 -1.72 6.64
CA PHE A 145 6.83 -1.14 7.83
C PHE A 145 7.79 -1.13 9.03
N VAL A 146 8.37 -2.28 9.37
CA VAL A 146 9.28 -2.42 10.53
C VAL A 146 10.52 -1.54 10.34
N SER A 147 11.05 -1.45 9.12
CA SER A 147 12.23 -0.61 8.82
C SER A 147 11.94 0.88 8.99
N MET A 148 10.78 1.33 8.54
CA MET A 148 10.34 2.72 8.73
C MET A 148 10.12 3.01 10.22
N MET A 149 9.46 2.10 10.94
CA MET A 149 9.24 2.23 12.38
C MET A 149 10.55 2.28 13.17
N ALA A 150 11.53 1.44 12.81
CA ALA A 150 12.85 1.47 13.42
C ALA A 150 13.54 2.82 13.18
N PHE A 151 13.46 3.36 11.95
CA PHE A 151 14.01 4.67 11.65
C PHE A 151 13.31 5.81 12.41
N ASN A 152 11.98 5.83 12.44
CA ASN A 152 11.19 6.80 13.20
C ASN A 152 11.58 6.80 14.69
N ALA A 153 11.78 5.61 15.26
CA ALA A 153 12.19 5.46 16.66
C ALA A 153 13.62 5.98 16.91
N GLN A 154 14.54 5.77 15.97
CA GLN A 154 15.92 6.27 16.09
C GLN A 154 16.04 7.79 15.96
N VAL A 155 15.18 8.40 15.15
CA VAL A 155 15.14 9.85 14.86
C VAL A 155 14.39 10.64 15.93
N SER A 156 13.42 10.01 16.61
CA SER A 156 12.61 10.66 17.63
C SER A 156 13.45 11.06 18.86
N ASP A 157 13.42 12.33 19.24
CA ASP A 157 14.13 12.83 20.43
C ASP A 157 13.56 12.17 21.70
N PRO A 158 14.37 11.47 22.52
CA PRO A 158 13.89 10.81 23.75
C PRO A 158 13.18 11.71 24.75
N ARG A 159 13.40 13.04 24.74
CA ARG A 159 12.74 13.96 25.67
C ARG A 159 11.25 14.17 25.34
N ILE A 160 10.88 14.04 24.06
CA ILE A 160 9.51 14.18 23.51
C ILE A 160 9.14 12.99 22.61
N GLY A 161 9.79 11.85 22.82
CA GLY A 161 9.81 10.74 21.87
C GLY A 161 8.44 10.10 21.66
N GLY A 162 7.58 10.10 22.69
CA GLY A 162 6.22 9.59 22.59
C GLY A 162 5.38 10.39 21.58
N THR A 163 5.24 11.70 21.78
CA THR A 163 4.45 12.57 20.91
C THR A 163 5.01 12.60 19.48
N TYR A 164 6.34 12.67 19.36
CA TYR A 164 7.02 12.70 18.07
C TYR A 164 6.82 11.39 17.29
N MET A 165 7.02 10.24 17.94
CA MET A 165 6.80 8.93 17.33
C MET A 165 5.34 8.75 16.90
N THR A 166 4.38 9.14 17.74
CA THR A 166 2.96 9.08 17.40
C THR A 166 2.64 9.92 16.17
N MET A 167 3.14 11.16 16.09
CA MET A 167 2.93 12.01 14.91
C MET A 167 3.45 11.35 13.63
N LEU A 168 4.67 10.80 13.66
CA LEU A 168 5.26 10.13 12.50
C LEU A 168 4.45 8.89 12.08
N ASN A 169 3.91 8.14 13.05
CA ASN A 169 3.06 6.99 12.77
C ASN A 169 1.72 7.41 12.16
N THR A 170 1.11 8.50 12.66
CA THR A 170 -0.12 9.07 12.09
C THR A 170 0.10 9.46 10.64
N LEU A 171 1.21 10.12 10.31
CA LEU A 171 1.58 10.49 8.95
C LEU A 171 1.85 9.26 8.06
N SER A 172 2.51 8.23 8.60
CA SER A 172 2.74 6.95 7.90
C SER A 172 1.45 6.21 7.57
N ASN A 173 0.46 6.25 8.47
CA ASN A 173 -0.85 5.64 8.26
C ASN A 173 -1.66 6.46 7.26
N LEU A 174 -1.66 7.78 7.38
CA LEU A 174 -2.29 8.67 6.41
C LEU A 174 -1.74 8.42 5.00
N GLY A 175 -0.42 8.36 4.86
CA GLY A 175 0.29 8.06 3.61
C GLY A 175 -0.01 6.71 2.98
N GLY A 176 -0.57 5.77 3.74
CA GLY A 176 -1.09 4.50 3.21
C GLY A 176 -2.54 4.58 2.75
N ASN A 177 -3.38 5.35 3.45
CA ASN A 177 -4.82 5.36 3.21
C ASN A 177 -5.25 6.34 2.10
N TRP A 178 -4.70 7.57 2.09
CA TRP A 178 -5.13 8.57 1.10
C TRP A 178 -4.89 8.13 -0.36
N PRO A 179 -3.79 7.43 -0.72
CA PRO A 179 -3.60 6.97 -2.09
C PRO A 179 -4.61 5.89 -2.48
N VAL A 180 -5.00 5.02 -1.54
CA VAL A 180 -6.00 3.97 -1.76
C VAL A 180 -7.37 4.60 -2.02
N THR A 181 -7.77 5.59 -1.22
CA THR A 181 -9.02 6.31 -1.46
C THR A 181 -9.01 7.02 -2.81
N LEU A 182 -7.90 7.66 -3.17
CA LEU A 182 -7.75 8.36 -4.44
C LEU A 182 -7.88 7.40 -5.64
N ILE A 183 -7.15 6.27 -5.62
CA ILE A 183 -7.17 5.34 -6.76
C ILE A 183 -8.54 4.68 -6.90
N LEU A 184 -9.22 4.33 -5.80
CA LEU A 184 -10.57 3.78 -5.84
C LEU A 184 -11.56 4.80 -6.44
N SER A 185 -11.45 6.07 -6.10
CA SER A 185 -12.32 7.12 -6.63
C SER A 185 -12.13 7.39 -8.13
N ILE A 186 -10.93 7.16 -8.68
CA ILE A 186 -10.62 7.46 -10.09
C ILE A 186 -10.73 6.20 -10.96
N THR A 187 -10.74 4.99 -10.39
CA THR A 187 -10.74 3.76 -11.21
C THR A 187 -12.00 3.59 -12.06
N ASP A 188 -13.14 4.14 -11.64
CA ASP A 188 -14.35 4.16 -12.47
C ASP A 188 -14.14 4.95 -13.77
N TRP A 189 -13.27 5.97 -13.78
CA TRP A 189 -12.92 6.72 -15.00
C TRP A 189 -12.02 5.92 -15.95
N PHE A 190 -11.27 4.94 -15.43
CA PHE A 190 -10.43 4.05 -16.23
C PHE A 190 -11.16 2.78 -16.68
N SER A 191 -12.40 2.58 -16.25
CA SER A 191 -13.17 1.38 -16.54
C SER A 191 -14.08 1.60 -17.75
N PHE A 192 -13.84 0.85 -18.83
CA PHE A 192 -14.67 0.90 -20.03
C PHE A 192 -15.60 -0.31 -20.09
N LYS A 193 -16.88 -0.05 -20.30
CA LYS A 193 -17.93 -1.07 -20.34
C LYS A 193 -18.58 -1.11 -21.71
N ASP A 194 -18.82 -2.30 -22.21
CA ASP A 194 -19.45 -2.56 -23.50
C ASP A 194 -20.77 -3.31 -23.32
N CYS A 195 -21.78 -2.89 -24.06
CA CYS A 195 -23.06 -3.58 -24.13
C CYS A 195 -22.94 -4.79 -25.05
N THR A 196 -23.15 -5.99 -24.49
CA THR A 196 -23.09 -7.26 -25.22
C THR A 196 -24.43 -7.98 -25.19
N VAL A 197 -24.78 -8.65 -26.29
CA VAL A 197 -26.02 -9.43 -26.35
C VAL A 197 -25.92 -10.63 -25.42
N LYS A 198 -26.94 -10.86 -24.60
CA LYS A 198 -26.94 -11.96 -23.64
C LYS A 198 -26.76 -13.31 -24.34
N GLY A 199 -25.65 -14.00 -24.07
CA GLY A 199 -25.32 -15.31 -24.66
C GLY A 199 -24.49 -15.26 -25.94
N THR A 200 -24.15 -14.08 -26.47
CA THR A 200 -23.21 -13.93 -27.60
C THR A 200 -22.19 -12.83 -27.30
N LYS A 201 -20.94 -12.97 -27.74
CA LYS A 201 -19.90 -11.94 -27.54
C LYS A 201 -19.98 -10.78 -28.55
N GLN A 202 -21.16 -10.49 -29.09
CA GLN A 202 -21.35 -9.37 -30.02
C GLN A 202 -21.50 -8.07 -29.23
N VAL A 203 -20.58 -7.14 -29.47
CA VAL A 203 -20.59 -5.78 -28.90
C VAL A 203 -21.48 -4.90 -29.75
N LEU A 204 -22.49 -4.25 -29.14
CA LEU A 204 -23.33 -3.27 -29.85
C LEU A 204 -22.76 -1.85 -29.75
N TYR A 205 -22.50 -1.39 -28.54
CA TYR A 205 -22.01 -0.04 -28.23
C TYR A 205 -21.45 0.04 -26.79
N ALA A 206 -20.68 1.09 -26.49
CA ALA A 206 -20.12 1.33 -25.16
C ALA A 206 -21.19 1.84 -24.17
N CYS A 207 -21.27 1.26 -22.97
CA CYS A 207 -22.24 1.57 -21.91
C CYS A 207 -21.59 2.28 -20.70
N ASN A 208 -20.78 3.32 -20.97
CA ASN A 208 -20.05 4.03 -19.92
C ASN A 208 -20.91 4.99 -19.08
N THR A 209 -22.06 5.42 -19.58
CA THR A 209 -23.01 6.30 -18.86
C THR A 209 -24.21 5.50 -18.36
N LYS A 210 -24.84 5.96 -17.28
CA LYS A 210 -26.04 5.33 -16.71
C LYS A 210 -27.16 5.20 -17.75
N ASP A 211 -27.41 6.23 -18.54
CA ASP A 211 -28.43 6.23 -19.61
C ASP A 211 -28.18 5.14 -20.67
N LEU A 212 -26.91 4.94 -21.06
CA LEU A 212 -26.52 3.90 -22.02
C LEU A 212 -26.57 2.49 -21.40
N ALA A 213 -26.23 2.37 -20.11
CA ALA A 213 -26.35 1.11 -19.37
C ALA A 213 -27.83 0.71 -19.19
N ASP A 214 -28.71 1.67 -18.90
CA ASP A 214 -30.15 1.46 -18.74
C ASP A 214 -30.79 1.08 -20.08
N LYS A 215 -30.38 1.72 -21.19
CA LYS A 215 -30.78 1.31 -22.56
C LYS A 215 -30.32 -0.09 -22.92
N CYS A 216 -29.10 -0.48 -22.52
CA CYS A 216 -28.59 -1.82 -22.72
C CYS A 216 -29.42 -2.87 -21.96
N ALA A 217 -29.72 -2.59 -20.68
CA ALA A 217 -30.53 -3.46 -19.84
C ALA A 217 -31.99 -3.55 -20.34
N ALA A 218 -32.58 -2.44 -20.80
CA ALA A 218 -33.91 -2.40 -21.39
C ALA A 218 -34.00 -3.23 -22.68
N GLY A 219 -32.91 -3.32 -23.44
CA GLY A 219 -32.79 -4.20 -24.60
C GLY A 219 -32.56 -5.69 -24.28
N GLY A 220 -32.59 -6.08 -22.99
CA GLY A 220 -32.32 -7.46 -22.56
C GLY A 220 -30.85 -7.88 -22.63
N ASN A 221 -29.93 -6.92 -22.84
CA ASN A 221 -28.49 -7.12 -23.00
C ASN A 221 -27.74 -6.86 -21.69
N VAL A 222 -26.46 -7.26 -21.63
CA VAL A 222 -25.62 -7.12 -20.43
C VAL A 222 -24.47 -6.16 -20.72
N CYS A 223 -24.33 -5.15 -19.85
CA CYS A 223 -23.20 -4.23 -19.88
C CYS A 223 -22.01 -4.89 -19.15
N GLU A 224 -21.10 -5.49 -19.92
CA GLU A 224 -19.91 -6.17 -19.39
C GLU A 224 -18.71 -5.21 -19.37
N VAL A 225 -17.80 -5.38 -18.42
CA VAL A 225 -16.57 -4.59 -18.35
C VAL A 225 -15.60 -5.11 -19.40
N ALA A 226 -15.34 -4.31 -20.44
CA ALA A 226 -14.42 -4.66 -21.51
C ALA A 226 -12.95 -4.41 -21.12
N ILE A 227 -12.69 -3.26 -20.50
CA ILE A 227 -11.37 -2.92 -19.95
C ILE A 227 -11.55 -2.58 -18.48
N ASP A 228 -11.02 -3.45 -17.62
CA ASP A 228 -11.06 -3.27 -16.18
C ASP A 228 -10.01 -2.23 -15.75
N GLY A 229 -10.49 -1.11 -15.19
CA GLY A 229 -9.65 -0.03 -14.71
C GLY A 229 -8.63 -0.49 -13.65
N TYR A 230 -8.83 -1.65 -13.00
CA TYR A 230 -7.86 -2.26 -12.09
C TYR A 230 -6.47 -2.41 -12.71
N TYR A 231 -6.37 -2.96 -13.93
CA TYR A 231 -5.05 -3.23 -14.54
C TYR A 231 -4.34 -1.93 -14.92
N ILE A 232 -5.09 -0.94 -15.41
CA ILE A 232 -4.59 0.40 -15.73
C ILE A 232 -4.12 1.09 -14.44
N SER A 233 -4.90 1.03 -13.37
CA SER A 233 -4.57 1.57 -12.06
C SER A 233 -3.30 0.94 -11.48
N VAL A 234 -3.15 -0.39 -11.54
CA VAL A 234 -1.93 -1.08 -11.08
C VAL A 234 -0.71 -0.68 -11.92
N ALA A 235 -0.84 -0.62 -13.24
CA ALA A 235 0.24 -0.20 -14.12
C ALA A 235 0.68 1.25 -13.84
N MET A 236 -0.28 2.17 -13.69
CA MET A 236 -0.03 3.58 -13.37
C MET A 236 0.65 3.72 -12.01
N CYS A 237 0.10 3.11 -10.95
CA CYS A 237 0.70 3.12 -9.61
C CYS A 237 2.11 2.53 -9.63
N SER A 238 2.35 1.48 -10.42
CA SER A 238 3.67 0.86 -10.54
C SER A 238 4.69 1.79 -11.19
N ILE A 239 4.31 2.49 -12.26
CA ILE A 239 5.18 3.48 -12.94
C ILE A 239 5.49 4.64 -11.99
N ILE A 240 4.48 5.18 -11.30
CA ILE A 240 4.65 6.23 -10.28
C ILE A 240 5.61 5.74 -9.20
N GLY A 241 5.49 4.49 -8.77
CA GLY A 241 6.39 3.86 -7.80
C GLY A 241 7.83 3.75 -8.27
N LEU A 242 8.07 3.37 -9.53
CA LEU A 242 9.42 3.32 -10.10
C LEU A 242 10.06 4.72 -10.15
N ILE A 243 9.30 5.73 -10.56
CA ILE A 243 9.76 7.12 -10.60
C ILE A 243 10.06 7.60 -9.18
N TRP A 244 9.13 7.38 -8.24
CA TRP A 244 9.28 7.73 -6.83
C TRP A 244 10.53 7.09 -6.22
N TYR A 245 10.73 5.79 -6.47
CA TYR A 245 11.87 5.05 -5.98
C TYR A 245 13.18 5.66 -6.50
N LYS A 246 13.30 5.91 -7.81
CA LYS A 246 14.50 6.52 -8.39
C LYS A 246 14.79 7.91 -7.82
N LEU A 247 13.77 8.77 -7.70
CA LEU A 247 13.93 10.15 -7.23
C LEU A 247 14.31 10.23 -5.75
N LEU A 248 13.74 9.36 -4.90
CA LEU A 248 13.93 9.43 -3.46
C LEU A 248 14.96 8.44 -2.93
N PHE A 249 15.52 7.55 -3.75
CA PHE A 249 16.56 6.59 -3.36
C PHE A 249 17.75 7.27 -2.66
N ASP A 250 18.33 8.29 -3.30
CA ASP A 250 19.47 9.01 -2.74
C ASP A 250 19.08 9.86 -1.52
N LYS A 251 17.84 10.37 -1.49
CA LYS A 251 17.33 11.12 -0.34
C LYS A 251 17.14 10.20 0.87
N ILE A 252 16.59 9.00 0.68
CA ILE A 252 16.43 7.99 1.73
C ILE A 252 17.80 7.55 2.27
N LYS A 253 18.80 7.36 1.38
CA LYS A 253 20.18 7.08 1.81
C LYS A 253 20.80 8.26 2.56
N TYR A 254 20.54 9.48 2.12
CA TYR A 254 21.01 10.70 2.78
C TYR A 254 20.41 10.82 4.20
N LEU A 255 19.11 10.59 4.37
CA LEU A 255 18.45 10.66 5.69
C LEU A 255 19.10 9.75 6.74
N GLN A 256 19.59 8.57 6.34
CA GLN A 256 20.27 7.64 7.23
C GLN A 256 21.68 8.09 7.65
N LYS A 257 22.30 9.03 6.92
CA LYS A 257 23.62 9.59 7.24
C LYS A 257 23.55 10.78 8.20
N ILE A 258 22.37 11.38 8.36
CA ILE A 258 22.19 12.59 9.16
C ILE A 258 22.38 12.26 10.64
N PRO A 259 23.29 12.93 11.36
CA PRO A 259 23.46 12.75 12.80
C PRO A 259 22.16 13.02 13.55
N ARG A 260 21.87 12.22 14.59
CA ARG A 260 20.66 12.38 15.42
C ARG A 260 20.49 13.77 16.04
N LYS A 261 21.57 14.55 16.16
CA LYS A 261 21.54 15.93 16.67
C LYS A 261 20.75 16.87 15.76
N ASP A 262 20.79 16.65 14.45
CA ASP A 262 20.14 17.51 13.45
C ASP A 262 18.64 17.23 13.29
N TRP A 263 18.16 16.16 13.95
CA TRP A 263 16.76 15.79 14.05
C TRP A 263 16.07 16.31 15.31
N SER A 264 16.84 16.94 16.21
CA SER A 264 16.36 17.50 17.48
C SER A 264 16.63 19.00 17.54
N ILE A 265 15.65 19.76 18.00
CA ILE A 265 15.79 21.20 18.21
C ILE A 265 16.50 21.49 19.52
N ILE A 266 16.32 20.60 20.48
CA ILE A 266 16.93 20.69 21.80
C ILE A 266 18.37 20.21 21.65
N ARG A 267 19.29 21.15 21.42
CA ARG A 267 20.71 20.85 21.32
C ARG A 267 21.17 20.16 22.61
N LYS A 268 21.87 19.04 22.44
CA LYS A 268 22.52 18.30 23.53
C LYS A 268 23.68 19.08 24.09
#